data_AF-A0A9E5J530-F1
#
_entry.id   AF-A0A9E5J530-F1
#
_cell.length_a   1.000
_cell.length_b   1.000
_cell.length_c   1.000
_cell.angle_alpha   90.00
_cell.angle_beta   90.00
_cell.angle_gamma   90.00
#
_symmetry.space_group_name_H-M   'P 1'
#
loop_
_entity.id
_entity.type
_entity.pdbx_description
1 polymer ?
#
loop_
_entity_poly.entity_id
_entity_poly.type
_entity_poly.pdbx_seq_one_letter_code
_entity_poly.pdbx_strand_id
1 'polypeptide(L)' 'PIRELDRIEIGAGSRGPITEKIQSAFFDIVNGKNPKYAHWLTRV' A
#
# COMPACT_ATOMS: atom_id res chain seq x y z
N PRO A 1 -0.66 7.56 -1.11
CA PRO A 1 -0.93 8.27 0.17
C PRO A 1 -1.47 9.67 -0.11
N ILE A 2 -2.36 10.16 0.74
CA ILE A 2 -2.80 11.57 0.72
C ILE A 2 -1.95 12.30 1.77
N ARG A 3 -1.28 13.36 1.36
CA ARG A 3 -0.35 14.13 2.21
C ARG A 3 -0.94 15.45 2.72
N GLU A 4 -2.06 15.89 2.15
CA GLU A 4 -2.69 17.17 2.43
C GLU A 4 -4.18 17.08 2.06
N LEU A 5 -5.03 17.75 2.84
CA LEU A 5 -6.46 17.94 2.57
C LEU A 5 -6.85 19.37 2.93
N ASP A 6 -7.55 20.08 2.04
CA ASP A 6 -8.01 21.46 2.25
C ASP A 6 -6.91 22.42 2.71
N ARG A 7 -5.71 22.31 2.11
CA ARG A 7 -4.50 23.09 2.46
C ARG A 7 -3.96 22.81 3.87
N ILE A 8 -4.44 21.76 4.53
CA ILE A 8 -3.94 21.28 5.82
C ILE A 8 -3.06 20.07 5.56
N GLU A 9 -1.80 20.19 5.97
CA GLU A 9 -0.83 19.10 5.88
C GLU A 9 -1.21 17.96 6.85
N ILE A 10 -1.18 16.72 6.36
CA ILE A 10 -1.51 15.54 7.17
C ILE A 10 -0.22 14.98 7.75
N GLY A 11 -0.04 15.12 9.07
CA GLY A 11 1.14 14.60 9.77
C GLY A 11 2.43 15.28 9.30
N ALA A 12 3.33 14.52 8.68
CA ALA A 12 4.64 15.01 8.19
C ALA A 12 4.64 15.32 6.68
N GLY A 13 3.47 15.56 6.07
CA GLY A 13 3.34 15.96 4.66
C GLY A 13 3.84 14.94 3.64
N SER A 14 4.04 13.71 4.07
CA SER A 14 4.67 12.65 3.31
C SER A 14 4.00 11.31 3.60
N ARG A 15 4.49 10.24 2.97
CA ARG A 15 3.94 8.90 3.20
C ARG A 15 4.25 8.49 4.65
N GLY A 16 3.21 8.30 5.45
CA GLY A 16 3.34 7.73 6.79
C GLY A 16 3.71 6.24 6.78
N PRO A 17 4.29 5.72 7.88
CA PRO A 17 4.84 4.36 7.95
C PRO A 17 3.76 3.27 7.84
N ILE A 18 2.53 3.51 8.31
CA ILE A 18 1.42 2.55 8.20
C ILE A 18 0.95 2.43 6.75
N THR A 19 0.78 3.57 6.07
CA THR A 19 0.38 3.60 4.65
C THR A 19 1.43 2.93 3.77
N GLU A 20 2.72 3.13 4.08
CA GLU A 20 3.82 2.41 3.44
C GLU A 20 3.71 0.89 3.64
N LYS A 21 3.55 0.43 4.88
CA LYS A 21 3.45 -0.99 5.18
C LYS A 21 2.29 -1.66 4.43
N ILE A 22 1.15 -1.00 4.36
CA ILE A 22 -0.03 -1.49 3.62
C ILE A 22 0.25 -1.48 2.11
N GLN A 23 0.80 -0.40 1.55
CA GLN A 23 1.14 -0.33 0.13
C GLN A 23 2.14 -1.42 -0.27
N SER A 24 3.21 -1.60 0.48
CA SER A 24 4.22 -2.63 0.22
C SER A 24 3.59 -4.02 0.24
N ALA A 25 2.81 -4.34 1.27
CA ALA A 25 2.12 -5.63 1.36
C ALA A 25 1.15 -5.85 0.20
N PHE A 26 0.39 -4.82 -0.20
CA PHE A 26 -0.50 -4.90 -1.36
C PHE A 26 0.28 -5.25 -2.63
N PHE A 27 1.39 -4.54 -2.91
CA PHE A 27 2.20 -4.80 -4.10
C PHE A 27 2.87 -6.17 -4.08
N ASP A 28 3.31 -6.66 -2.92
CA ASP A 28 3.84 -8.01 -2.79
C ASP A 28 2.77 -9.07 -3.10
N ILE A 29 1.53 -8.83 -2.67
CA ILE A 29 0.41 -9.73 -2.93
C ILE A 29 0.05 -9.75 -4.42
N VAL A 30 -0.20 -8.58 -5.03
CA VAL A 30 -0.68 -8.55 -6.43
C VAL A 30 0.38 -8.97 -7.44
N ASN A 31 1.67 -8.86 -7.09
CA ASN A 31 2.77 -9.38 -7.90
C ASN A 31 3.11 -10.86 -7.61
N GLY A 32 2.32 -11.54 -6.77
CA GLY A 32 2.51 -12.96 -6.45
C GLY A 32 3.73 -13.27 -5.59
N LYS A 33 4.34 -12.26 -4.95
CA LYS A 33 5.48 -12.42 -4.04
C LYS A 33 5.08 -12.87 -2.64
N ASN A 34 3.78 -12.93 -2.35
CA ASN A 34 3.23 -13.38 -1.07
C ASN A 34 2.47 -14.70 -1.21
N PRO A 35 3.07 -15.85 -0.81
CA PRO A 35 2.44 -17.17 -0.95
C PRO A 35 1.10 -17.30 -0.21
N LYS A 36 0.92 -16.57 0.91
CA LYS A 36 -0.32 -16.62 1.71
C LYS A 36 -1.55 -16.23 0.89
N TYR A 37 -1.36 -15.34 -0.08
CA TYR A 37 -2.44 -14.76 -0.90
C TYR A 37 -2.36 -15.20 -2.36
N ALA A 38 -1.56 -16.22 -2.68
CA ALA A 38 -1.42 -16.73 -4.04
C ALA A 38 -2.77 -17.14 -4.66
N HIS A 39 -3.71 -17.61 -3.83
CA HIS A 39 -5.07 -18.00 -4.24
C HIS A 39 -5.94 -16.84 -4.74
N TRP A 40 -5.54 -15.57 -4.55
CA TRP A 40 -6.22 -14.41 -5.13
C TRP A 40 -5.86 -14.17 -6.59
N LEU A 41 -4.75 -14.76 -7.07
CA LEU A 41 -4.25 -14.55 -8.43
C LEU A 41 -4.72 -15.67 -9.34
N THR A 42 -5.30 -15.30 -10.48
CA THR A 42 -5.62 -16.24 -11.56
C THR A 42 -4.55 -16.14 -12.63
N ARG A 43 -3.92 -17.26 -12.97
CA ARG A 43 -2.95 -17.33 -14.07
C ARG A 43 -3.70 -17.32 -15.40
N VAL A 44 -3.33 -16.37 -16.26
CA VAL A 44 -3.80 -16.27 -17.66
C VAL A 44 -2.76 -16.84 -18.63
#